data_AF-A0A7C3CZF4-F1
#
_entry.id   AF-A0A7C3CZF4-F1
#
_cell.length_a   1.000
_cell.length_b   1.000
_cell.length_c   1.000
_cell.angle_alpha   90.00
_cell.angle_beta   90.00
_cell.angle_gamma   90.00
#
_symmetry.space_group_name_H-M   'P 1'
#
loop_
_entity.id
_entity.type
_entity.pdbx_description
1 polymer ?
#
loop_
_entity_poly.entity_id
_entity_poly.type
_entity_poly.pdbx_seq_one_letter_code
_entity_poly.pdbx_strand_id
1 'polypeptide(L)' 'MARYKDYNYDQSKLLPINFSEQILPGSFEYTVNYLVDNQLD' A
#
# COMPACT_ATOMS: atom_id res chain seq x y z
N MET A 1 1.14 1.70 -27.64
CA MET A 1 0.78 0.63 -26.68
C MET A 1 1.56 0.86 -25.38
N ALA A 2 0.95 0.67 -24.21
CA ALA A 2 1.60 0.91 -22.92
C ALA A 2 2.82 -0.02 -22.75
N ARG A 3 3.97 0.54 -22.35
CA ARG A 3 5.23 -0.19 -22.18
C ARG A 3 5.37 -0.63 -20.72
N TYR A 4 4.84 -1.80 -20.38
CA TYR A 4 5.04 -2.39 -19.05
C TYR A 4 6.45 -2.98 -18.94
N LYS A 5 7.05 -2.89 -17.75
CA LYS A 5 8.32 -3.55 -17.42
C LYS A 5 8.02 -5.00 -17.00
N ASP A 6 8.92 -5.93 -17.35
CA ASP A 6 8.82 -7.32 -16.89
C ASP A 6 8.85 -7.37 -15.36
N TYR A 7 7.83 -8.00 -14.78
CA TYR A 7 7.68 -8.14 -13.33
C TYR A 7 8.29 -9.45 -12.88
N ASN A 8 9.30 -9.39 -12.00
CA ASN A 8 9.94 -10.57 -11.44
C ASN A 8 9.16 -11.05 -10.20
N TYR A 9 8.53 -12.22 -10.31
CA TYR A 9 7.76 -12.84 -9.23
C TYR A 9 8.61 -13.39 -8.07
N ASP A 10 9.90 -13.63 -8.27
CA ASP A 10 10.82 -14.03 -7.19
C ASP A 10 11.16 -12.85 -6.27
N GLN A 11 10.80 -11.62 -6.65
CA GLN A 11 11.07 -10.40 -5.90
C GLN A 11 9.90 -10.03 -4.98
N SER A 12 9.76 -10.74 -3.87
CA SER A 12 8.94 -10.25 -2.75
C SER A 12 9.70 -9.15 -2.01
N LYS A 13 9.59 -7.92 -2.48
CA LYS A 13 10.14 -6.74 -1.79
C LYS A 13 9.03 -6.00 -1.08
N LEU A 14 9.00 -6.13 0.24
CA LEU A 14 8.26 -5.21 1.09
C LEU A 14 9.18 -4.02 1.37
N LEU A 15 8.78 -2.85 0.87
CA LEU A 15 9.46 -1.61 1.20
C LEU A 15 8.78 -1.01 2.43
N PRO A 16 9.55 -0.63 3.47
CA PRO A 16 8.98 0.10 4.59
C PRO A 16 8.48 1.46 4.07
N ILE A 17 7.35 1.90 4.61
CA ILE A 17 6.80 3.23 4.35
C ILE A 17 6.64 3.99 5.66
N ASN A 18 6.81 5.30 5.60
CA ASN A 18 6.37 6.19 6.66
C ASN A 18 4.90 6.55 6.42
N PHE A 19 4.01 6.01 7.25
CA PHE A 19 2.58 6.16 7.06
C PHE A 19 2.13 7.63 7.00
N SER A 20 2.61 8.48 7.92
CA SER A 20 2.17 9.87 8.01
C SER A 20 2.65 10.75 6.85
N GLU A 21 3.76 10.38 6.21
CA GLU A 21 4.36 11.15 5.12
C GLU A 21 3.93 10.64 3.74
N GLN A 22 3.54 9.36 3.64
CA GLN A 22 3.33 8.70 2.34
C GLN A 22 1.90 8.23 2.11
N ILE A 23 1.08 8.05 3.16
CA ILE A 23 -0.31 7.64 3.04
C ILE A 23 -1.23 8.80 3.38
N LEU A 24 -2.09 9.17 2.43
CA LEU A 24 -2.94 10.35 2.54
C LEU A 24 -4.37 9.97 2.97
N PRO A 25 -5.02 10.78 3.82
CA PRO A 25 -6.43 10.62 4.12
C PRO A 25 -7.30 10.61 2.85
N GLY A 26 -8.27 9.71 2.79
CA GLY A 26 -9.13 9.52 1.63
C GLY A 26 -8.55 8.60 0.54
N SER A 27 -7.32 8.12 0.70
CA SER A 27 -6.81 7.01 -0.12
C SER A 27 -7.39 5.68 0.35
N PHE A 28 -7.35 4.68 -0.54
CA PHE A 28 -7.80 3.34 -0.21
C PHE A 28 -6.96 2.72 0.93
N GLU A 29 -5.64 2.89 0.87
CA GLU A 29 -4.70 2.37 1.86
C GLU A 29 -4.96 2.97 3.25
N TYR A 30 -5.25 4.27 3.32
CA TYR A 30 -5.61 4.92 4.58
C TYR A 30 -6.90 4.33 5.16
N THR A 31 -7.93 4.14 4.33
CA THR A 31 -9.19 3.55 4.76
C THR A 31 -8.99 2.13 5.28
N VAL A 32 -8.20 1.30 4.58
CA VAL A 32 -7.92 -0.08 5.04
C VAL A 32 -7.21 -0.07 6.39
N ASN A 33 -6.18 0.75 6.57
CA ASN A 33 -5.49 0.84 7.85
C ASN A 33 -6.45 1.28 8.98
N TYR A 34 -7.28 2.30 8.74
CA TYR A 34 -8.26 2.74 9.73
C TYR A 34 -9.25 1.63 10.13
N LEU A 35 -9.77 0.89 9.16
CA LEU A 35 -10.72 -0.19 9.42
C LEU A 35 -10.09 -1.32 10.23
N VAL A 36 -8.86 -1.72 9.89
CA VAL A 36 -8.13 -2.75 10.64
C VAL A 36 -7.89 -2.31 12.09
N ASP A 37 -7.44 -1.08 12.30
CA ASP A 37 -7.05 -0.62 13.62
C ASP A 37 -8.25 -0.27 14.53
N ASN A 38 -9.41 0.08 13.94
CA ASN A 38 -10.52 0.65 14.70
C ASN A 38 -11.86 -0.09 14.57
N GLN A 39 -12.03 -0.94 13.56
CA GLN A 39 -13.34 -1.52 13.21
C GLN A 39 -13.32 -3.05 13.13
N LEU A 40 -12.14 -3.67 13.19
CA LEU A 40 -11.98 -5.12 13.29
C LEU A 40 -11.57 -5.48 14.72
N ASP A 41 -12.36 -6.35 15.35
CA ASP A 41 -12.12 -6.96 16.68
C ASP A 41 -11.51 -8.36 16.50
#